data_AF-A0A8J7TX65-F1
#
_entry.id   AF-A0A8J7TX65-F1
#
_cell.length_a   1.000
_cell.length_b   1.000
_cell.length_c   1.000
_cell.angle_alpha   90.00
_cell.angle_beta   90.00
_cell.angle_gamma   90.00
#
_symmetry.space_group_name_H-M   'P 1'
#
loop_
_entity.id
_entity.type
_entity.pdbx_description
1 polymer ?
#
loop_
_entity_poly.entity_id
_entity_poly.type
_entity_poly.pdbx_seq_one_letter_code
_entity_poly.pdbx_strand_id
1 'polypeptide(L)'
;MNDPPSELIRDPDELRRKLAERTLDLRTLDLPGFRRWLDLQSARWQSDPVFVQRARIRDVRRAHPELRDLEAVHRQAARTDAATAQAPRLVELDRERHNADKAIAGLTEALARIDPALRAGLEAKREAFLLRKGALEQERAALVESSPERRALLRVAGELDRLRAAIGLDHEEARLAELQTGRGRGAGRAGAKFEAEALALTHRSILPELGRDGLHVLRTVRLGAAGVELDLAVVRRIGADEPVEVLAVVEVKRNINDLAHGFLRRQIDLAWLTRDEGKYDPAEHRTGMFPTGHFDRPAVHWDDDRPFVFDPDSFRRFTRDGQTGLFLDGLYLVTRAGPIWGLSGAAQAQISARVATDEDWNPANEECVGRLFDWCRTLAGPVETPDVLRMYTESAERARYLLVTGG
;
A
#
# COMPACT_ATOMS: atom_id res chain seq x y z
N MET A 1 20.93 2.07 -25.00
CA MET A 1 21.55 2.75 -23.85
C MET A 1 21.88 1.64 -22.86
N ASN A 2 23.14 1.18 -22.86
CA ASN A 2 23.58 0.05 -22.04
C ASN A 2 23.84 0.57 -20.62
N ASP A 3 22.83 0.49 -19.74
CA ASP A 3 23.09 0.58 -18.29
C ASP A 3 24.06 -0.55 -17.92
N PRO A 4 25.11 -0.28 -17.13
CA PRO A 4 26.03 -1.33 -16.68
C PRO A 4 25.22 -2.41 -15.93
N PRO A 5 25.59 -3.70 -16.06
CA PRO A 5 24.89 -4.76 -15.38
C PRO A 5 24.95 -4.49 -13.87
N SER A 6 23.78 -4.32 -13.24
CA SER A 6 23.68 -4.45 -11.80
C SER A 6 24.30 -5.79 -11.43
N GLU A 7 25.33 -5.77 -10.57
CA GLU A 7 26.10 -6.95 -10.20
C GLU A 7 25.14 -8.02 -9.68
N LEU A 8 24.98 -9.10 -10.44
CA LEU A 8 24.02 -10.13 -10.10
C LEU A 8 24.65 -11.07 -9.07
N ILE A 9 24.09 -11.09 -7.87
CA ILE A 9 24.53 -11.96 -6.78
C ILE A 9 23.82 -13.30 -6.96
N ARG A 10 24.57 -14.31 -7.42
CA ARG A 10 24.12 -15.71 -7.55
C ARG A 10 24.82 -16.66 -6.59
N ASP A 11 25.89 -16.22 -5.93
CA ASP A 11 26.67 -17.06 -5.04
C ASP A 11 25.86 -17.38 -3.75
N PRO A 12 25.52 -18.66 -3.49
CA PRO A 12 24.81 -19.05 -2.27
C PRO A 12 25.57 -18.66 -1.02
N ASP A 13 26.91 -18.68 -1.02
CA ASP A 13 27.71 -18.37 0.16
C ASP A 13 27.72 -16.86 0.44
N GLU A 14 27.79 -16.01 -0.59
CA GLU A 14 27.55 -14.58 -0.42
C GLU A 14 26.14 -14.29 0.13
N LEU A 15 25.10 -14.96 -0.36
CA LEU A 15 23.72 -14.79 0.12
C LEU A 15 23.57 -15.28 1.58
N ARG A 16 24.18 -16.42 1.94
CA ARG A 16 24.25 -16.93 3.32
C ARG A 16 25.02 -16.00 4.23
N ARG A 17 26.11 -15.40 3.77
CA ARG A 17 26.83 -14.37 4.53
C ARG A 17 25.94 -13.16 4.80
N LYS A 18 25.16 -12.69 3.80
CA LYS A 18 24.16 -11.62 4.01
C LYS A 18 23.08 -12.04 5.02
N LEU A 19 22.68 -13.31 5.04
CA LEU A 19 21.81 -13.88 6.08
C LEU A 19 22.47 -13.85 7.47
N ALA A 20 23.75 -14.18 7.58
CA ALA A 20 24.44 -14.26 8.87
C ALA A 20 24.78 -12.87 9.45
N GLU A 21 25.17 -11.92 8.61
CA GLU A 21 25.73 -10.63 9.05
C GLU A 21 24.69 -9.51 9.16
N ARG A 22 23.53 -9.64 8.50
CA ARG A 22 22.59 -8.51 8.29
C ARG A 22 21.12 -8.87 8.42
N THR A 23 20.80 -10.02 9.01
CA THR A 23 19.42 -10.44 9.20
C THR A 23 19.01 -10.34 10.66
N LEU A 24 18.02 -9.48 10.90
CA LEU A 24 17.30 -9.43 12.16
C LEU A 24 16.04 -10.30 12.01
N ASP A 25 15.59 -10.95 13.07
CA ASP A 25 14.35 -11.73 13.10
C ASP A 25 13.63 -11.45 14.42
N LEU A 26 12.56 -10.66 14.37
CA LEU A 26 11.81 -10.26 15.56
C LEU A 26 11.23 -11.43 16.35
N ARG A 27 11.08 -12.61 15.75
CA ARG A 27 10.57 -13.80 16.44
C ARG A 27 11.58 -14.33 17.45
N THR A 28 12.88 -14.12 17.19
CA THR A 28 14.00 -14.68 17.95
C THR A 28 14.78 -13.64 18.77
N LEU A 29 14.55 -12.35 18.51
CA LEU A 29 15.19 -11.27 19.25
C LEU A 29 14.74 -11.25 20.72
N ASP A 30 15.66 -10.85 21.60
CA ASP A 30 15.38 -10.44 22.97
C ASP A 30 15.14 -8.92 23.02
N LEU A 31 14.72 -8.40 24.18
CA LEU A 31 14.48 -6.96 24.35
C LEU A 31 15.75 -6.09 24.09
N PRO A 32 16.95 -6.48 24.57
CA PRO A 32 18.20 -5.78 24.20
C PRO A 32 18.47 -5.78 22.69
N GLY A 33 18.24 -6.89 22.00
CA GLY A 33 18.36 -7.01 20.55
C GLY A 33 17.36 -6.15 19.80
N PHE A 34 16.11 -6.13 20.26
CA PHE A 34 15.08 -5.24 19.74
C PHE A 34 15.46 -3.76 19.91
N ARG A 35 16.06 -3.39 21.04
CA ARG A 35 16.52 -2.01 21.26
C ARG A 35 17.60 -1.60 20.26
N ARG A 36 18.60 -2.45 20.02
CA ARG A 36 19.61 -2.21 18.97
C ARG A 36 18.97 -2.07 17.58
N TRP A 37 17.98 -2.92 17.27
CA TRP A 37 17.22 -2.82 16.02
C TRP A 37 16.48 -1.47 15.93
N LEU A 38 15.81 -1.06 17.01
CA LEU A 38 15.03 0.17 17.07
C LEU A 38 15.91 1.41 16.95
N ASP A 39 17.10 1.40 17.53
CA ASP A 39 18.07 2.50 17.40
C ASP A 39 18.54 2.66 15.94
N LEU A 40 18.84 1.54 15.27
CA LEU A 40 19.18 1.52 13.84
C LEU A 40 18.03 2.03 12.97
N GLN A 41 16.79 1.59 13.23
CA GLN A 41 15.63 2.07 12.49
C GLN A 41 15.34 3.54 12.77
N SER A 42 15.48 3.99 14.01
CA SER A 42 15.24 5.38 14.40
C SER A 42 16.19 6.32 13.68
N ALA A 43 17.48 5.99 13.61
CA ALA A 43 18.45 6.77 12.83
C ALA A 43 18.06 6.87 11.34
N ARG A 44 17.58 5.77 10.76
CA ARG A 44 17.08 5.75 9.37
C ARG A 44 15.81 6.60 9.21
N TRP A 45 14.84 6.46 10.11
CA TRP A 45 13.58 7.19 10.06
C TRP A 45 13.76 8.70 10.24
N GLN A 46 14.77 9.14 11.01
CA GLN A 46 15.12 10.55 11.12
C GLN A 46 15.55 11.19 9.79
N SER A 47 15.94 10.38 8.79
CA SER A 47 16.21 10.87 7.43
C SER A 47 14.96 10.89 6.52
N ASP A 48 13.84 10.29 6.93
CA ASP A 48 12.58 10.31 6.17
C ASP A 48 11.76 11.57 6.51
N PRO A 49 11.55 12.51 5.56
CA PRO A 49 10.81 13.74 5.82
C PRO A 49 9.39 13.51 6.36
N VAL A 50 8.71 12.43 5.94
CA VAL A 50 7.36 12.11 6.39
C VAL A 50 7.37 11.68 7.85
N PHE A 51 8.35 10.87 8.25
CA PHE A 51 8.51 10.46 9.65
C PHE A 51 8.81 11.65 10.54
N VAL A 52 9.79 12.48 10.14
CA VAL A 52 10.17 13.69 10.88
C VAL A 52 8.98 14.62 11.07
N GLN A 53 8.18 14.82 10.02
CA GLN A 53 7.00 15.68 10.08
C GLN A 53 5.91 15.11 11.01
N ARG A 54 5.68 13.79 10.99
CA ARG A 54 4.76 13.14 11.93
C ARG A 54 5.24 13.26 13.37
N ALA A 55 6.52 13.03 13.62
CA ALA A 55 7.12 13.19 14.94
C ALA A 55 6.99 14.61 15.47
N ARG A 56 7.15 15.64 14.61
CA ARG A 56 6.90 17.04 14.98
C ARG A 56 5.45 17.28 15.39
N ILE A 57 4.49 16.80 14.60
CA ILE A 57 3.06 16.90 14.95
C ILE A 57 2.79 16.25 16.31
N ARG A 58 3.31 15.05 16.53
CA ARG A 58 3.22 14.36 17.83
C ARG A 58 3.82 15.20 18.95
N ASP A 59 5.00 15.78 18.75
CA ASP A 59 5.70 16.57 19.77
C ASP A 59 4.93 17.88 20.08
N VAL A 60 4.33 18.53 19.08
CA VAL A 60 3.40 19.65 19.28
C VAL A 60 2.21 19.21 20.14
N ARG A 61 1.55 18.10 19.78
CA ARG A 61 0.39 17.60 20.54
C ARG A 61 0.77 17.23 21.98
N ARG A 62 1.95 16.65 22.19
CA ARG A 62 2.48 16.32 23.52
C ARG A 62 2.80 17.56 24.36
N ALA A 63 3.29 18.63 23.74
CA ALA A 63 3.57 19.90 24.42
C ALA A 63 2.30 20.67 24.83
N HIS A 64 1.16 20.34 24.22
CA HIS A 64 -0.13 21.02 24.39
C HIS A 64 -1.24 20.04 24.82
N PRO A 65 -1.19 19.46 26.03
CA PRO A 65 -2.20 18.53 26.51
C PRO A 65 -3.63 19.12 26.52
N GLU A 66 -3.76 20.44 26.66
CA GLU A 66 -5.02 21.18 26.56
C GLU A 66 -5.74 20.98 25.21
N LEU A 67 -5.01 20.67 24.15
CA LEU A 67 -5.58 20.33 22.84
C LEU A 67 -6.43 19.06 22.92
N ARG A 68 -5.94 18.02 23.59
CA ARG A 68 -6.67 16.74 23.73
C ARG A 68 -7.98 16.92 24.48
N ASP A 69 -7.94 17.72 25.55
CA ASP A 69 -9.12 18.05 26.36
C ASP A 69 -10.15 18.81 25.51
N LEU A 70 -9.70 19.82 24.76
CA LEU A 70 -10.58 20.60 23.89
C LEU A 70 -11.15 19.77 22.73
N GLU A 71 -10.38 18.86 22.14
CA GLU A 71 -10.85 17.89 21.14
C GLU A 71 -11.90 16.92 21.73
N ALA A 72 -11.75 16.51 23.00
CA ALA A 72 -12.75 15.71 23.70
C ALA A 72 -14.05 16.48 23.94
N VAL A 73 -13.96 17.73 24.40
CA VAL A 73 -15.11 18.64 24.57
C VAL A 73 -15.80 18.89 23.22
N HIS A 74 -15.04 19.12 22.15
CA HIS A 74 -15.57 19.30 20.80
C HIS A 74 -16.34 18.06 20.33
N ARG A 75 -15.75 16.85 20.48
CA ARG A 75 -16.43 15.58 20.13
C ARG A 75 -17.73 15.39 20.91
N GLN A 76 -17.74 15.74 22.19
CA GLN A 76 -18.94 15.65 23.01
C GLN A 76 -20.01 16.66 22.56
N ALA A 77 -19.63 17.92 22.31
CA ALA A 77 -20.54 18.95 21.80
C ALA A 77 -21.13 18.56 20.44
N ALA A 78 -20.33 17.95 19.56
CA ALA A 78 -20.79 17.47 18.25
C ALA A 78 -21.83 16.34 18.38
N ARG A 79 -21.65 15.42 19.33
CA ARG A 79 -22.64 14.37 19.62
C ARG A 79 -23.94 14.94 20.16
N THR A 80 -23.84 15.92 21.07
CA THR A 80 -25.00 16.59 21.64
C THR A 80 -25.77 17.38 20.58
N ASP A 81 -25.08 18.14 19.72
CA ASP A 81 -25.69 18.84 18.57
C ASP A 81 -26.41 17.86 17.64
N ALA A 82 -25.74 16.75 17.27
CA ALA A 82 -26.30 15.74 16.39
C ALA A 82 -27.57 15.05 16.94
N ALA A 83 -27.76 15.04 18.26
CA ALA A 83 -28.95 14.48 18.91
C ALA A 83 -30.16 15.44 18.91
N THR A 84 -29.98 16.70 18.49
CA THR A 84 -31.06 17.69 18.45
C THR A 84 -31.97 17.50 17.24
N ALA A 85 -33.23 17.93 17.37
CA ALA A 85 -34.20 17.92 16.26
C ALA A 85 -33.81 18.84 15.09
N GLN A 86 -32.96 19.85 15.35
CA GLN A 86 -32.53 20.84 14.36
C GLN A 86 -31.35 20.34 13.50
N ALA A 87 -30.56 19.37 13.99
CA ALA A 87 -29.34 18.92 13.33
C ALA A 87 -29.54 18.41 11.89
N PRO A 88 -30.56 17.58 11.56
CA PRO A 88 -30.78 17.14 10.18
C PRO A 88 -31.01 18.31 9.22
N ARG A 89 -31.80 19.31 9.63
CA ARG A 89 -32.06 20.50 8.80
C ARG A 89 -30.82 21.37 8.64
N LEU A 90 -30.03 21.53 9.70
CA LEU A 90 -28.76 22.26 9.63
C LEU A 90 -27.77 21.61 8.64
N VAL A 91 -27.69 20.27 8.63
CA VAL A 91 -26.87 19.52 7.66
C VAL A 91 -27.38 19.72 6.24
N GLU A 92 -28.70 19.70 6.04
CA GLU A 92 -29.31 19.95 4.73
C GLU A 92 -29.01 21.38 4.24
N LEU A 93 -29.18 22.39 5.09
CA LEU A 93 -28.86 23.78 4.78
C LEU A 93 -27.39 23.99 4.43
N ASP A 94 -26.47 23.33 5.15
CA ASP A 94 -25.03 23.39 4.83
C ASP A 94 -24.75 22.78 3.43
N ARG A 95 -25.46 21.71 3.04
CA ARG A 95 -25.36 21.11 1.68
C ARG A 95 -25.97 22.02 0.60
N GLU A 96 -27.17 22.56 0.85
CA GLU A 96 -27.83 23.48 -0.08
C GLU A 96 -26.98 24.73 -0.32
N ARG A 97 -26.36 25.28 0.74
CA ARG A 97 -25.43 26.42 0.64
C ARG A 97 -24.21 26.07 -0.19
N HIS A 98 -23.58 24.92 0.06
CA HIS A 98 -22.42 24.47 -0.73
C HIS A 98 -22.78 24.33 -2.23
N ASN A 99 -23.96 23.78 -2.55
CA ASN A 99 -24.43 23.68 -3.92
C ASN A 99 -24.68 25.06 -4.56
N ALA A 100 -25.24 26.00 -3.81
CA ALA A 100 -25.42 27.38 -4.25
C ALA A 100 -24.06 28.06 -4.53
N ASP A 101 -23.07 27.89 -3.64
CA ASP A 101 -21.71 28.41 -3.84
C ASP A 101 -21.06 27.85 -5.11
N LYS A 102 -21.17 26.54 -5.37
CA LYS A 102 -20.68 25.92 -6.61
C LYS A 102 -21.38 26.47 -7.85
N ALA A 103 -22.69 26.65 -7.79
CA ALA A 103 -23.47 27.22 -8.91
C ALA A 103 -23.07 28.67 -9.18
N ILE A 104 -22.91 29.50 -8.13
CA ILE A 104 -22.45 30.89 -8.26
C ILE A 104 -21.06 30.95 -8.88
N ALA A 105 -20.12 30.11 -8.42
CA ALA A 105 -18.77 30.06 -8.96
C ALA A 105 -18.77 29.66 -10.45
N GLY A 106 -19.49 28.59 -10.82
CA GLY A 106 -19.59 28.14 -12.20
C GLY A 106 -20.27 29.15 -13.13
N LEU A 107 -21.33 29.82 -12.66
CA LEU A 107 -21.98 30.89 -13.42
C LEU A 107 -21.10 32.13 -13.57
N THR A 108 -20.32 32.47 -12.54
CA THR A 108 -19.35 33.56 -12.59
C THR A 108 -18.26 33.30 -13.63
N GLU A 109 -17.75 32.07 -13.67
CA GLU A 109 -16.78 31.64 -14.69
C GLU A 109 -17.38 31.62 -16.10
N ALA A 110 -18.61 31.13 -16.26
CA ALA A 110 -19.31 31.12 -17.55
C ALA A 110 -19.59 32.54 -18.08
N LEU A 111 -20.01 33.46 -17.20
CA LEU A 111 -20.25 34.87 -17.53
C LEU A 111 -18.98 35.60 -18.00
N ALA A 112 -17.81 35.15 -17.58
CA ALA A 112 -16.54 35.71 -18.05
C ALA A 112 -16.17 35.27 -19.48
N ARG A 113 -16.84 34.24 -20.03
CA ARG A 113 -16.47 33.61 -21.31
C ARG A 113 -17.54 33.66 -22.40
N ILE A 114 -18.75 34.11 -22.07
CA ILE A 114 -19.90 34.06 -22.99
C ILE A 114 -20.06 35.35 -23.82
N ASP A 115 -20.68 35.20 -24.99
CA ASP A 115 -21.13 36.31 -25.84
C ASP A 115 -22.11 37.25 -25.07
N PRO A 116 -21.93 38.58 -25.16
CA PRO A 116 -22.82 39.57 -24.53
C PRO A 116 -24.33 39.33 -24.76
N ALA A 117 -24.72 38.76 -25.91
CA ALA A 117 -26.13 38.51 -26.25
C ALA A 117 -26.78 37.41 -25.37
N LEU A 118 -26.00 36.51 -24.78
CA LEU A 118 -26.48 35.41 -23.92
C LEU A 118 -26.26 35.68 -22.42
N ARG A 119 -25.70 36.85 -22.09
CA ARG A 119 -25.26 37.20 -20.74
C ARG A 119 -26.42 37.42 -19.75
N ALA A 120 -27.48 38.09 -20.21
CA ALA A 120 -28.62 38.46 -19.37
C ALA A 120 -29.29 37.26 -18.68
N GLY A 121 -29.44 36.14 -19.40
CA GLY A 121 -30.04 34.91 -18.84
C GLY A 121 -29.17 34.24 -17.76
N LEU A 122 -27.85 34.27 -17.93
CA LEU A 122 -26.91 33.73 -16.94
C LEU A 122 -26.75 34.66 -15.73
N GLU A 123 -26.82 35.98 -15.92
CA GLU A 123 -26.81 36.97 -14.84
C GLU A 123 -28.05 36.80 -13.96
N ALA A 124 -29.24 36.72 -14.56
CA ALA A 124 -30.48 36.46 -13.83
C ALA A 124 -30.42 35.14 -13.03
N LYS A 125 -29.84 34.09 -13.62
CA LYS A 125 -29.66 32.80 -12.92
C LYS A 125 -28.68 32.90 -11.76
N ARG A 126 -27.57 33.64 -11.91
CA ARG A 126 -26.60 33.88 -10.83
C ARG A 126 -27.23 34.69 -9.69
N GLU A 127 -28.01 35.72 -10.02
CA GLU A 127 -28.76 36.51 -9.03
C GLU A 127 -29.76 35.65 -8.25
N ALA A 128 -30.48 34.75 -8.93
CA ALA A 128 -31.38 33.82 -8.26
C ALA A 128 -30.63 32.92 -7.24
N PHE A 129 -29.43 32.43 -7.57
CA PHE A 129 -28.61 31.67 -6.62
C PHE A 129 -28.07 32.52 -5.47
N LEU A 130 -27.71 33.80 -5.70
CA LEU A 130 -27.31 34.72 -4.64
C LEU A 130 -28.46 35.00 -3.66
N LEU A 131 -29.67 35.24 -4.18
CA LEU A 131 -30.88 35.40 -3.37
C LEU A 131 -31.18 34.13 -2.56
N ARG A 132 -31.09 32.95 -3.22
CA ARG A 132 -31.27 31.66 -2.53
C ARG A 132 -30.25 31.46 -1.42
N LYS A 133 -28.97 31.77 -1.68
CA LYS A 133 -27.92 31.70 -0.66
C LYS A 133 -28.24 32.59 0.54
N GLY A 134 -28.66 33.84 0.31
CA GLY A 134 -29.07 34.74 1.39
C GLY A 134 -30.21 34.19 2.23
N ALA A 135 -31.24 33.60 1.61
CA ALA A 135 -32.35 32.97 2.33
C ALA A 135 -31.88 31.75 3.16
N LEU A 136 -31.00 30.91 2.61
CA LEU A 136 -30.41 29.77 3.32
C LEU A 136 -29.57 30.20 4.52
N GLU A 137 -28.81 31.28 4.39
CA GLU A 137 -28.00 31.86 5.48
C GLU A 137 -28.88 32.40 6.61
N GLN A 138 -30.00 33.06 6.28
CA GLN A 138 -30.96 33.54 7.27
C GLN A 138 -31.64 32.39 8.03
N GLU A 139 -32.12 31.37 7.31
CA GLU A 139 -32.73 30.19 7.93
C GLU A 139 -31.73 29.48 8.85
N ARG A 140 -30.50 29.29 8.38
CA ARG A 140 -29.43 28.70 9.18
C ARG A 140 -29.11 29.53 10.42
N ALA A 141 -29.04 30.85 10.30
CA ALA A 141 -28.79 31.74 11.43
C ALA A 141 -29.91 31.62 12.49
N ALA A 142 -31.17 31.57 12.07
CA ALA A 142 -32.30 31.37 12.98
C ALA A 142 -32.26 30.01 13.71
N LEU A 143 -31.91 28.94 12.99
CA LEU A 143 -31.76 27.60 13.59
C LEU A 143 -30.56 27.53 14.55
N VAL A 144 -29.44 28.20 14.23
CA VAL A 144 -28.31 28.30 15.14
C VAL A 144 -28.69 29.08 16.39
N GLU A 145 -29.37 30.22 16.27
CA GLU A 145 -29.73 31.05 17.42
C GLU A 145 -30.70 30.33 18.38
N SER A 146 -31.64 29.58 17.82
CA SER A 146 -32.60 28.76 18.58
C SER A 146 -32.01 27.44 19.11
N SER A 147 -30.73 27.15 18.88
CA SER A 147 -30.05 25.93 19.29
C SER A 147 -28.87 26.21 20.24
N PRO A 148 -29.06 26.08 21.56
CA PRO A 148 -27.97 26.19 22.52
C PRO A 148 -26.82 25.23 22.23
N GLU A 149 -27.13 23.99 21.85
CA GLU A 149 -26.17 22.94 21.54
C GLU A 149 -25.33 23.29 20.32
N ARG A 150 -25.95 23.80 19.25
CA ARG A 150 -25.23 24.25 18.05
C ARG A 150 -24.32 25.42 18.33
N ARG A 151 -24.78 26.39 19.13
CA ARG A 151 -23.94 27.54 19.55
C ARG A 151 -22.76 27.08 20.40
N ALA A 152 -22.98 26.14 21.31
CA ALA A 152 -21.90 25.55 22.10
C ALA A 152 -20.87 24.83 21.21
N LEU A 153 -21.32 24.03 20.24
CA LEU A 153 -20.43 23.38 19.27
C LEU A 153 -19.62 24.41 18.46
N LEU A 154 -20.26 25.43 17.89
CA LEU A 154 -19.59 26.46 17.10
C LEU A 154 -18.56 27.24 17.93
N ARG A 155 -18.88 27.54 19.19
CA ARG A 155 -17.94 28.20 20.11
C ARG A 155 -16.71 27.32 20.37
N VAL A 156 -16.92 26.05 20.72
CA VAL A 156 -15.83 25.11 20.98
C VAL A 156 -15.01 24.85 19.71
N ALA A 157 -15.64 24.76 18.55
CA ALA A 157 -14.95 24.66 17.27
C ALA A 157 -14.07 25.90 17.01
N GLY A 158 -14.57 27.11 17.25
CA GLY A 158 -13.78 28.34 17.11
C GLY A 158 -12.68 28.50 18.17
N GLU A 159 -12.84 27.93 19.36
CA GLU A 159 -11.77 27.80 20.36
C GLU A 159 -10.70 26.81 19.89
N LEU A 160 -11.12 25.66 19.34
CA LEU A 160 -10.22 24.63 18.82
C LEU A 160 -9.42 25.14 17.63
N ASP A 161 -10.06 25.77 16.65
CA ASP A 161 -9.40 26.36 15.48
C ASP A 161 -8.36 27.41 15.90
N ARG A 162 -8.69 28.28 16.86
CA ARG A 162 -7.75 29.27 17.40
C ARG A 162 -6.58 28.61 18.11
N LEU A 163 -6.82 27.58 18.92
CA LEU A 163 -5.74 26.86 19.60
C LEU A 163 -4.83 26.17 18.58
N ARG A 164 -5.40 25.44 17.61
CA ARG A 164 -4.66 24.75 16.54
C ARG A 164 -3.81 25.71 15.72
N ALA A 165 -4.35 26.87 15.36
CA ALA A 165 -3.62 27.93 14.68
C ALA A 165 -2.50 28.52 15.55
N ALA A 166 -2.78 28.79 16.84
CA ALA A 166 -1.81 29.38 17.78
C ALA A 166 -0.61 28.46 18.05
N ILE A 167 -0.82 27.15 18.16
CA ILE A 167 0.25 26.16 18.36
C ILE A 167 0.91 25.72 17.05
N GLY A 168 0.44 26.24 15.90
CA GLY A 168 0.97 25.90 14.58
C GLY A 168 0.63 24.50 14.07
N LEU A 169 -0.34 23.80 14.68
CA LEU A 169 -0.66 22.42 14.32
C LEU A 169 -1.18 22.31 12.88
N ASP A 170 -2.03 23.23 12.44
CA ASP A 170 -2.57 23.22 11.07
C ASP A 170 -1.45 23.38 10.02
N HIS A 171 -0.41 24.17 10.34
CA HIS A 171 0.75 24.34 9.46
C HIS A 171 1.54 23.04 9.32
N GLU A 172 1.81 22.36 10.45
CA GLU A 172 2.56 21.11 10.44
C GLU A 172 1.77 19.97 9.76
N GLU A 173 0.44 19.91 9.92
CA GLU A 173 -0.43 18.95 9.23
C GLU A 173 -0.51 19.23 7.72
N ALA A 174 -0.62 20.50 7.30
CA ALA A 174 -0.61 20.87 5.88
C ALA A 174 0.72 20.47 5.21
N ARG A 175 1.85 20.70 5.88
CA ARG A 175 3.17 20.28 5.40
C ARG A 175 3.28 18.76 5.27
N LEU A 176 2.68 18.00 6.19
CA LEU A 176 2.64 16.53 6.07
C LEU A 176 1.87 16.08 4.81
N ALA A 177 0.73 16.71 4.51
CA ALA A 177 -0.07 16.40 3.33
C ALA A 177 0.69 16.67 2.01
N GLU A 178 1.46 17.76 1.95
CA GLU A 178 2.33 18.07 0.81
C GLU A 178 3.41 16.99 0.60
N LEU A 179 4.10 16.60 1.67
CA LEU A 179 5.14 15.55 1.63
C LEU A 179 4.59 14.20 1.16
N GLN A 180 3.40 13.83 1.62
CA GLN A 180 2.73 12.58 1.22
C GLN A 180 2.36 12.59 -0.27
N THR A 181 1.87 13.72 -0.78
CA THR A 181 1.52 13.88 -2.20
C THR A 181 2.75 13.73 -3.11
N GLY A 182 3.91 14.26 -2.70
CA GLY A 182 5.16 14.13 -3.43
C GLY A 182 5.70 12.70 -3.49
N ARG A 183 5.58 11.93 -2.40
CA ARG A 183 6.10 10.56 -2.28
C ARG A 183 5.41 9.57 -3.21
N GLY A 184 4.09 9.71 -3.42
CA GLY A 184 3.31 8.83 -4.29
C GLY A 184 3.81 8.80 -5.75
N ARG A 185 4.23 9.96 -6.28
CA ARG A 185 4.74 10.08 -7.66
C ARG A 185 6.12 9.45 -7.84
N GLY A 186 7.00 9.58 -6.85
CA GLY A 186 8.37 9.03 -6.90
C GLY A 186 8.40 7.50 -6.78
N ALA A 187 7.54 6.93 -5.93
CA ALA A 187 7.46 5.49 -5.72
C ALA A 187 7.05 4.74 -7.00
N GLY A 188 6.06 5.25 -7.74
CA GLY A 188 5.59 4.65 -8.99
C GLY A 188 6.67 4.57 -10.08
N ARG A 189 7.45 5.65 -10.24
CA ARG A 189 8.54 5.69 -11.24
C ARG A 189 9.66 4.68 -10.93
N ALA A 190 10.00 4.54 -9.65
CA ALA A 190 11.03 3.61 -9.21
C ALA A 190 10.58 2.13 -9.30
N GLY A 191 9.28 1.86 -9.09
CA GLY A 191 8.67 0.55 -9.32
C GLY A 191 8.76 0.14 -10.79
N ALA A 192 8.28 1.00 -11.69
CA ALA A 192 8.32 0.74 -13.13
C ALA A 192 9.75 0.53 -13.67
N LYS A 193 10.74 1.28 -13.16
CA LYS A 193 12.15 1.06 -13.53
C LYS A 193 12.64 -0.33 -13.10
N PHE A 194 12.28 -0.79 -11.89
CA PHE A 194 12.71 -2.10 -11.41
C PHE A 194 12.01 -3.25 -12.13
N GLU A 195 10.74 -3.12 -12.48
CA GLU A 195 10.04 -4.11 -13.30
C GLU A 195 10.71 -4.28 -14.67
N ALA A 196 11.13 -3.19 -15.30
CA ALA A 196 11.90 -3.26 -16.55
C ALA A 196 13.27 -3.95 -16.37
N GLU A 197 13.96 -3.69 -15.25
CA GLU A 197 15.21 -4.36 -14.89
C GLU A 197 15.00 -5.88 -14.68
N ALA A 198 13.92 -6.26 -13.98
CA ALA A 198 13.57 -7.66 -13.71
C ALA A 198 13.17 -8.39 -15.01
N LEU A 199 12.47 -7.74 -15.92
CA LEU A 199 12.17 -8.28 -17.25
C LEU A 199 13.47 -8.55 -18.03
N ALA A 200 14.37 -7.56 -18.10
CA ALA A 200 15.66 -7.72 -18.75
C ALA A 200 16.50 -8.84 -18.11
N LEU A 201 16.43 -8.98 -16.78
CA LEU A 201 17.09 -10.05 -16.05
C LEU A 201 16.50 -11.42 -16.37
N THR A 202 15.17 -11.51 -16.47
CA THR A 202 14.47 -12.74 -16.86
C THR A 202 14.93 -13.21 -18.25
N HIS A 203 15.01 -12.30 -19.22
CA HIS A 203 15.51 -12.63 -20.56
C HIS A 203 16.98 -13.08 -20.58
N ARG A 204 17.85 -12.42 -19.81
CA ARG A 204 19.30 -12.68 -19.87
C ARG A 204 19.74 -13.86 -19.00
N SER A 205 18.97 -14.20 -17.97
CA SER A 205 19.42 -15.10 -16.90
C SER A 205 18.48 -16.26 -16.61
N ILE A 206 17.17 -16.15 -16.90
CA ILE A 206 16.20 -17.23 -16.66
C ILE A 206 15.89 -17.96 -17.97
N LEU A 207 15.54 -17.20 -19.02
CA LEU A 207 15.16 -17.75 -20.33
C LEU A 207 16.20 -18.76 -20.89
N PRO A 208 17.52 -18.48 -20.85
CA PRO A 208 18.52 -19.41 -21.40
C PRO A 208 18.57 -20.77 -20.68
N GLU A 209 18.16 -20.82 -19.41
CA GLU A 209 18.16 -22.04 -18.59
C GLU A 209 16.95 -22.94 -18.90
N LEU A 210 15.89 -22.39 -19.52
CA LEU A 210 14.62 -23.08 -19.80
C LEU A 210 14.49 -23.62 -21.23
N GLY A 211 15.44 -23.28 -22.12
CA GLY A 211 15.48 -23.71 -23.53
C GLY A 211 15.48 -22.55 -24.52
N ARG A 212 15.50 -22.85 -25.83
CA ARG A 212 15.63 -21.84 -26.89
C ARG A 212 14.37 -21.60 -27.71
N ASP A 213 13.48 -22.58 -27.83
CA ASP A 213 12.40 -22.55 -28.82
C ASP A 213 11.02 -22.31 -28.20
N GLY A 214 10.26 -21.41 -28.83
CA GLY A 214 8.84 -21.15 -28.53
C GLY A 214 8.56 -20.52 -27.16
N LEU A 215 9.57 -19.90 -26.54
CA LEU A 215 9.45 -19.28 -25.21
C LEU A 215 8.98 -17.82 -25.30
N HIS A 216 8.06 -17.46 -24.41
CA HIS A 216 7.53 -16.11 -24.25
C HIS A 216 7.62 -15.70 -22.77
N VAL A 217 7.96 -14.44 -22.52
CA VAL A 217 7.90 -13.84 -21.18
C VAL A 217 6.69 -12.94 -21.12
N LEU A 218 5.67 -13.38 -20.39
CA LEU A 218 4.43 -12.63 -20.20
C LEU A 218 4.52 -11.79 -18.93
N ARG A 219 3.85 -10.64 -18.92
CA ARG A 219 3.89 -9.67 -17.81
C ARG A 219 2.50 -9.52 -17.20
N THR A 220 2.43 -9.35 -15.88
CA THR A 220 1.18 -9.04 -15.17
C THR A 220 0.07 -10.03 -15.56
N VAL A 221 0.39 -11.33 -15.49
CA VAL A 221 -0.49 -12.39 -15.96
C VAL A 221 -1.69 -12.49 -15.03
N ARG A 222 -2.84 -12.08 -15.54
CA ARG A 222 -4.15 -12.15 -14.88
C ARG A 222 -5.00 -13.18 -15.57
N LEU A 223 -5.58 -14.10 -14.80
CA LEU A 223 -6.36 -15.21 -15.31
C LEU A 223 -7.84 -15.14 -14.90
N GLY A 224 -8.35 -13.93 -14.56
CA GLY A 224 -9.77 -13.73 -14.26
C GLY A 224 -10.22 -14.12 -12.84
N ALA A 225 -9.29 -14.52 -11.97
CA ALA A 225 -9.53 -14.73 -10.55
C ALA A 225 -9.23 -13.48 -9.72
N ALA A 226 -9.93 -13.33 -8.60
CA ALA A 226 -9.69 -12.24 -7.67
C ALA A 226 -8.32 -12.43 -7.02
N GLY A 227 -7.48 -11.40 -7.09
CA GLY A 227 -6.18 -11.37 -6.42
C GLY A 227 -5.09 -12.29 -6.99
N VAL A 228 -5.33 -13.04 -8.07
CA VAL A 228 -4.29 -13.84 -8.74
C VAL A 228 -3.69 -13.01 -9.86
N GLU A 229 -2.45 -12.57 -9.68
CA GLU A 229 -1.68 -11.82 -10.66
C GLU A 229 -0.21 -12.23 -10.57
N LEU A 230 0.34 -12.86 -11.61
CA LEU A 230 1.76 -13.21 -11.66
C LEU A 230 2.56 -12.05 -12.24
N ASP A 231 3.64 -11.63 -11.57
CA ASP A 231 4.45 -10.49 -12.03
C ASP A 231 5.03 -10.78 -13.43
N LEU A 232 5.70 -11.93 -13.59
CA LEU A 232 6.06 -12.49 -14.90
C LEU A 232 5.81 -14.00 -14.95
N ALA A 233 5.54 -14.52 -16.15
CA ALA A 233 5.53 -15.96 -16.42
C ALA A 233 6.33 -16.27 -17.68
N VAL A 234 7.23 -17.26 -17.61
CA VAL A 234 7.89 -17.82 -18.80
C VAL A 234 7.07 -19.00 -19.28
N VAL A 235 6.52 -18.88 -20.48
CA VAL A 235 5.64 -19.89 -21.07
C VAL A 235 6.21 -20.42 -22.37
N ARG A 236 5.91 -21.68 -22.68
CA ARG A 236 6.13 -22.27 -23.99
C ARG A 236 4.80 -22.40 -24.70
N ARG A 237 4.74 -21.88 -25.92
CA ARG A 237 3.59 -22.07 -26.81
C ARG A 237 3.70 -23.43 -27.50
N ILE A 238 2.65 -24.24 -27.42
CA ILE A 238 2.56 -25.56 -28.06
C ILE A 238 1.80 -25.45 -29.40
N GLY A 239 0.69 -24.70 -29.40
CA GLY A 239 -0.11 -24.38 -30.58
C GLY A 239 -0.74 -22.98 -30.48
N ALA A 240 -1.48 -22.53 -31.50
CA ALA A 240 -2.10 -21.20 -31.52
C ALA A 240 -3.26 -21.07 -30.51
N ASP A 241 -4.06 -22.12 -30.38
CA ASP A 241 -5.25 -22.19 -29.50
C ASP A 241 -5.08 -23.22 -28.37
N GLU A 242 -3.88 -23.79 -28.23
CA GLU A 242 -3.59 -24.77 -27.18
C GLU A 242 -3.14 -24.07 -25.88
N PRO A 243 -3.47 -24.65 -24.72
CA PRO A 243 -2.94 -24.21 -23.44
C PRO A 243 -1.42 -24.15 -23.47
N VAL A 244 -0.86 -23.05 -22.96
CA VAL A 244 0.59 -22.88 -22.84
C VAL A 244 1.14 -23.80 -21.76
N GLU A 245 2.41 -24.16 -21.85
CA GLU A 245 3.13 -24.78 -20.74
C GLU A 245 3.87 -23.70 -19.95
N VAL A 246 3.57 -23.53 -18.67
CA VAL A 246 4.28 -22.59 -17.80
C VAL A 246 5.54 -23.26 -17.28
N LEU A 247 6.69 -22.68 -17.62
CA LEU A 247 8.01 -23.19 -17.26
C LEU A 247 8.59 -22.48 -16.04
N ALA A 248 8.22 -21.21 -15.84
CA ALA A 248 8.63 -20.43 -14.68
C ALA A 248 7.58 -19.39 -14.32
N VAL A 249 7.44 -19.17 -13.02
CA VAL A 249 6.78 -17.98 -12.45
C VAL A 249 7.86 -17.14 -11.82
N VAL A 250 7.92 -15.84 -12.14
CA VAL A 250 8.92 -14.93 -11.59
C VAL A 250 8.22 -13.89 -10.74
N GLU A 251 8.49 -13.90 -9.44
CA GLU A 251 8.03 -12.91 -8.49
C GLU A 251 9.05 -11.78 -8.37
N VAL A 252 8.60 -10.54 -8.53
CA VAL A 252 9.45 -9.36 -8.58
C VAL A 252 9.17 -8.47 -7.37
N LYS A 253 10.18 -8.29 -6.52
CA LYS A 253 10.06 -7.41 -5.33
C LYS A 253 11.28 -6.53 -5.21
N ARG A 254 11.10 -5.23 -5.48
CA ARG A 254 12.19 -4.23 -5.40
C ARG A 254 12.86 -4.17 -4.03
N ASN A 255 12.06 -4.28 -2.97
CA ASN A 255 12.54 -4.29 -1.60
C ASN A 255 12.69 -5.73 -1.13
N ILE A 256 13.91 -6.14 -0.78
CA ILE A 256 14.21 -7.49 -0.29
C ILE A 256 13.35 -7.90 0.90
N ASN A 257 12.94 -6.95 1.75
CA ASN A 257 12.13 -7.25 2.92
C ASN A 257 10.70 -7.69 2.58
N ASP A 258 10.21 -7.38 1.38
CA ASP A 258 8.88 -7.79 0.91
C ASP A 258 8.90 -9.14 0.18
N LEU A 259 10.08 -9.78 0.08
CA LEU A 259 10.27 -11.03 -0.65
C LEU A 259 9.43 -12.17 -0.08
N ALA A 260 9.39 -12.32 1.24
CA ALA A 260 8.59 -13.38 1.87
C ALA A 260 7.09 -13.21 1.66
N HIS A 261 6.60 -11.96 1.65
CA HIS A 261 5.20 -11.70 1.35
C HIS A 261 4.85 -12.11 -0.08
N GLY A 262 5.68 -11.71 -1.05
CA GLY A 262 5.52 -12.13 -2.45
C GLY A 262 5.60 -13.65 -2.60
N PHE A 263 6.61 -14.28 -1.99
CA PHE A 263 6.78 -15.73 -1.98
C PHE A 263 5.54 -16.45 -1.43
N LEU A 264 5.06 -16.08 -0.24
CA LEU A 264 3.86 -16.67 0.37
C LEU A 264 2.62 -16.48 -0.51
N ARG A 265 2.47 -15.30 -1.13
CA ARG A 265 1.37 -15.06 -2.06
C ARG A 265 1.42 -16.03 -3.24
N ARG A 266 2.60 -16.22 -3.83
CA ARG A 266 2.81 -17.21 -4.90
C ARG A 266 2.55 -18.65 -4.47
N GLN A 267 2.75 -19.00 -3.19
CA GLN A 267 2.38 -20.33 -2.70
C GLN A 267 0.87 -20.58 -2.78
N ILE A 268 0.06 -19.56 -2.47
CA ILE A 268 -1.40 -19.61 -2.55
C ILE A 268 -1.84 -19.61 -4.01
N ASP A 269 -1.27 -18.71 -4.83
CA ASP A 269 -1.64 -18.63 -6.24
C ASP A 269 -1.29 -19.92 -6.99
N LEU A 270 -0.10 -20.48 -6.79
CA LEU A 270 0.28 -21.76 -7.38
C LEU A 270 -0.59 -22.90 -6.89
N ALA A 271 -0.97 -22.93 -5.61
CA ALA A 271 -1.91 -23.93 -5.11
C ALA A 271 -3.27 -23.86 -5.82
N TRP A 272 -3.77 -22.65 -6.05
CA TRP A 272 -4.99 -22.43 -6.81
C TRP A 272 -4.84 -22.88 -8.28
N LEU A 273 -3.75 -22.48 -8.94
CA LEU A 273 -3.45 -22.79 -10.34
C LEU A 273 -3.23 -24.30 -10.59
N THR A 274 -2.69 -25.03 -9.62
CA THR A 274 -2.49 -26.49 -9.69
C THR A 274 -3.66 -27.29 -9.11
N ARG A 275 -4.73 -26.63 -8.65
CA ARG A 275 -5.89 -27.25 -7.97
C ARG A 275 -5.50 -28.09 -6.74
N ASP A 276 -4.57 -27.60 -5.94
CA ASP A 276 -4.17 -28.19 -4.67
C ASP A 276 -5.17 -27.78 -3.56
N GLU A 277 -6.32 -28.45 -3.59
CA GLU A 277 -7.44 -28.21 -2.69
C GLU A 277 -7.02 -28.44 -1.22
N GLY A 278 -7.13 -27.40 -0.39
CA GLY A 278 -6.68 -27.40 1.00
C GLY A 278 -5.48 -26.49 1.28
N LYS A 279 -4.89 -25.88 0.24
CA LYS A 279 -3.78 -24.92 0.37
C LYS A 279 -4.12 -23.50 -0.10
N TYR A 280 -5.39 -23.26 -0.43
CA TYR A 280 -5.99 -21.96 -0.68
C TYR A 280 -7.46 -22.00 -0.23
N ASP A 281 -8.09 -20.84 -0.02
CA ASP A 281 -9.52 -20.72 0.27
C ASP A 281 -10.28 -20.43 -1.03
N PRO A 282 -11.12 -21.36 -1.55
CA PRO A 282 -11.91 -21.11 -2.75
C PRO A 282 -12.81 -19.86 -2.65
N ALA A 283 -13.28 -19.49 -1.46
CA ALA A 283 -14.13 -18.32 -1.29
C ALA A 283 -13.41 -17.01 -1.68
N GLU A 284 -12.11 -16.90 -1.41
CA GLU A 284 -11.30 -15.73 -1.77
C GLU A 284 -11.08 -15.60 -3.28
N HIS A 285 -11.25 -16.69 -4.04
CA HIS A 285 -11.00 -16.74 -5.48
C HIS A 285 -12.27 -16.73 -6.34
N ARG A 286 -13.47 -16.60 -5.73
CA ARG A 286 -14.73 -16.57 -6.47
C ARG A 286 -14.85 -15.33 -7.34
N THR A 287 -15.11 -15.54 -8.63
CA THR A 287 -15.42 -14.47 -9.59
C THR A 287 -16.55 -14.89 -10.51
N GLY A 288 -17.01 -13.98 -11.38
CA GLY A 288 -17.94 -14.35 -12.44
C GLY A 288 -17.38 -15.42 -13.40
N MET A 289 -16.06 -15.48 -13.56
CA MET A 289 -15.39 -16.51 -14.37
C MET A 289 -15.24 -17.83 -13.62
N PHE A 290 -14.89 -17.78 -12.33
CA PHE A 290 -14.74 -18.95 -11.46
C PHE A 290 -15.73 -18.90 -10.30
N PRO A 291 -17.02 -19.25 -10.52
CA PRO A 291 -18.05 -19.13 -9.49
C PRO A 291 -17.83 -20.09 -8.31
N THR A 292 -17.17 -21.23 -8.56
CA THR A 292 -16.79 -22.22 -7.55
C THR A 292 -15.57 -21.80 -6.75
N GLY A 293 -14.77 -20.85 -7.26
CA GLY A 293 -13.49 -20.44 -6.68
C GLY A 293 -12.31 -21.32 -7.09
N HIS A 294 -12.50 -22.27 -8.02
CA HIS A 294 -11.44 -23.16 -8.51
C HIS A 294 -10.99 -22.76 -9.91
N PHE A 295 -9.71 -22.98 -10.21
CA PHE A 295 -9.20 -22.89 -11.58
C PHE A 295 -9.63 -24.14 -12.35
N ASP A 296 -10.89 -24.20 -12.76
CA ASP A 296 -11.55 -25.38 -13.33
C ASP A 296 -11.83 -25.29 -14.84
N ARG A 297 -11.43 -24.18 -15.46
CA ARG A 297 -11.68 -23.88 -16.87
C ARG A 297 -10.58 -23.00 -17.47
N PRO A 298 -10.42 -22.99 -18.80
CA PRO A 298 -9.42 -22.16 -19.45
C PRO A 298 -9.64 -20.66 -19.21
N ALA A 299 -8.55 -19.92 -19.08
CA ALA A 299 -8.50 -18.47 -19.04
C ALA A 299 -7.55 -17.95 -20.11
N VAL A 300 -7.82 -16.76 -20.66
CA VAL A 300 -7.00 -16.14 -21.69
C VAL A 300 -6.33 -14.90 -21.13
N HIS A 301 -5.00 -14.87 -21.20
CA HIS A 301 -4.22 -13.66 -21.02
C HIS A 301 -3.86 -13.08 -22.39
N TRP A 302 -3.94 -11.76 -22.52
CA TRP A 302 -3.60 -11.05 -23.75
C TRP A 302 -2.30 -10.25 -23.53
N ASP A 303 -1.32 -10.47 -24.40
CA ASP A 303 -0.05 -9.76 -24.43
C ASP A 303 0.24 -9.30 -25.86
N ASP A 304 0.38 -7.99 -26.08
CA ASP A 304 0.53 -7.36 -27.41
C ASP A 304 -0.45 -7.92 -28.47
N ASP A 305 -1.75 -7.91 -28.17
CA ASP A 305 -2.84 -8.43 -29.01
C ASP A 305 -2.76 -9.92 -29.35
N ARG A 306 -1.90 -10.69 -28.66
CA ARG A 306 -1.79 -12.14 -28.82
C ARG A 306 -2.45 -12.85 -27.63
N PRO A 307 -3.36 -13.81 -27.88
CA PRO A 307 -3.95 -14.60 -26.81
C PRO A 307 -3.00 -15.70 -26.38
N PHE A 308 -2.92 -15.92 -25.07
CA PHE A 308 -2.27 -17.06 -24.44
C PHE A 308 -3.30 -17.77 -23.57
N VAL A 309 -3.62 -19.01 -23.92
CA VAL A 309 -4.61 -19.83 -23.21
C VAL A 309 -3.91 -20.53 -22.04
N PHE A 310 -4.50 -20.45 -20.86
CA PHE A 310 -4.06 -21.14 -19.66
C PHE A 310 -5.15 -22.06 -19.18
N ASP A 311 -4.78 -23.26 -18.78
CA ASP A 311 -5.65 -24.20 -18.10
C ASP A 311 -4.88 -24.85 -16.93
N PRO A 312 -5.50 -25.77 -16.17
CA PRO A 312 -4.81 -26.41 -15.05
C PRO A 312 -3.54 -27.18 -15.47
N ASP A 313 -3.52 -27.76 -16.67
CA ASP A 313 -2.38 -28.53 -17.17
C ASP A 313 -1.21 -27.61 -17.54
N SER A 314 -1.46 -26.32 -17.81
CA SER A 314 -0.42 -25.30 -17.98
C SER A 314 0.57 -25.25 -16.81
N PHE A 315 0.12 -25.57 -15.58
CA PHE A 315 0.93 -25.47 -14.37
C PHE A 315 1.40 -26.83 -13.82
N ARG A 316 1.23 -27.92 -14.57
CA ARG A 316 1.56 -29.30 -14.12
C ARG A 316 3.01 -29.53 -13.64
N ARG A 317 3.94 -28.65 -14.04
CA ARG A 317 5.36 -28.73 -13.63
C ARG A 317 5.61 -28.24 -12.21
N PHE A 318 4.70 -27.43 -11.67
CA PHE A 318 4.83 -26.91 -10.32
C PHE A 318 4.33 -27.96 -9.34
N THR A 319 5.26 -28.56 -8.63
CA THR A 319 4.97 -29.53 -7.57
C THR A 319 5.51 -29.00 -6.25
N ARG A 320 4.86 -29.40 -5.15
CA ARG A 320 5.38 -29.08 -3.82
C ARG A 320 6.64 -29.90 -3.55
N ASP A 321 7.64 -29.23 -3.02
CA ASP A 321 8.82 -29.86 -2.45
C ASP A 321 8.39 -30.77 -1.28
N GLY A 322 8.87 -32.02 -1.29
CA GLY A 322 8.42 -33.04 -0.33
C GLY A 322 8.85 -32.80 1.11
N GLN A 323 9.85 -31.94 1.36
CA GLN A 323 10.36 -31.64 2.71
C GLN A 323 9.64 -30.42 3.31
N THR A 324 9.53 -29.35 2.53
CA THR A 324 8.98 -28.07 2.97
C THR A 324 7.47 -27.97 2.74
N GLY A 325 6.92 -28.76 1.82
CA GLY A 325 5.54 -28.63 1.37
C GLY A 325 5.27 -27.34 0.62
N LEU A 326 6.28 -26.71 0.01
CA LEU A 326 6.20 -25.43 -0.70
C LEU A 326 6.57 -25.61 -2.18
N PHE A 327 6.04 -24.76 -3.06
CA PHE A 327 6.50 -24.65 -4.44
C PHE A 327 7.81 -23.86 -4.47
N LEU A 328 8.90 -24.55 -4.74
CA LEU A 328 10.24 -23.96 -4.86
C LEU A 328 10.74 -24.04 -6.31
N ASP A 329 10.48 -25.15 -6.98
CA ASP A 329 10.95 -25.38 -8.34
C ASP A 329 10.13 -24.57 -9.36
N GLY A 330 10.84 -23.88 -10.24
CA GLY A 330 10.23 -23.01 -11.26
C GLY A 330 9.68 -21.69 -10.71
N LEU A 331 9.70 -21.47 -9.40
CA LEU A 331 9.37 -20.18 -8.78
C LEU A 331 10.65 -19.35 -8.61
N TYR A 332 10.87 -18.41 -9.52
CA TYR A 332 11.99 -17.49 -9.46
C TYR A 332 11.64 -16.25 -8.64
N LEU A 333 12.59 -15.77 -7.86
CA LEU A 333 12.47 -14.58 -7.03
C LEU A 333 13.50 -13.55 -7.48
N VAL A 334 13.05 -12.38 -7.91
CA VAL A 334 13.91 -11.27 -8.35
C VAL A 334 13.79 -10.10 -7.39
N THR A 335 14.91 -9.68 -6.81
CA THR A 335 14.94 -8.57 -5.85
C THR A 335 16.23 -7.75 -5.94
N ARG A 336 16.30 -6.62 -5.21
CA ARG A 336 17.54 -5.86 -5.03
C ARG A 336 18.19 -6.21 -3.71
N ALA A 337 19.52 -6.22 -3.70
CA ALA A 337 20.30 -6.31 -2.49
C ALA A 337 19.95 -5.14 -1.56
N GLY A 338 19.89 -5.43 -0.27
CA GLY A 338 19.62 -4.44 0.76
C GLY A 338 19.72 -5.06 2.15
N PRO A 339 19.65 -4.23 3.19
CA PRO A 339 19.58 -4.73 4.56
C PRO A 339 18.27 -5.48 4.81
N ILE A 340 18.36 -6.61 5.52
CA ILE A 340 17.23 -7.49 5.86
C ILE A 340 16.84 -7.22 7.31
N TRP A 341 15.74 -6.50 7.48
CA TRP A 341 15.32 -5.99 8.79
C TRP A 341 14.42 -6.94 9.58
N GLY A 342 14.13 -8.12 9.03
CA GLY A 342 13.32 -9.14 9.70
C GLY A 342 11.82 -8.91 9.67
N LEU A 343 11.38 -7.95 8.88
CA LEU A 343 9.98 -7.56 8.75
C LEU A 343 9.73 -7.04 7.35
N SER A 344 8.52 -7.29 6.84
CA SER A 344 8.04 -6.66 5.61
C SER A 344 8.14 -5.13 5.66
N GLY A 345 8.24 -4.51 4.48
CA GLY A 345 8.17 -3.05 4.35
C GLY A 345 6.85 -2.47 4.87
N ALA A 346 5.74 -3.22 4.74
CA ALA A 346 4.46 -2.86 5.31
C ALA A 346 4.49 -2.83 6.85
N ALA A 347 5.04 -3.87 7.49
CA ALA A 347 5.21 -3.91 8.94
C ALA A 347 6.15 -2.81 9.43
N GLN A 348 7.27 -2.58 8.75
CA GLN A 348 8.18 -1.45 9.06
C GLN A 348 7.45 -0.10 8.97
N ALA A 349 6.61 0.10 7.96
CA ALA A 349 5.83 1.33 7.82
C ALA A 349 4.81 1.52 8.95
N GLN A 350 4.17 0.44 9.41
CA GLN A 350 3.26 0.48 10.56
C GLN A 350 4.01 0.84 11.86
N ILE A 351 5.17 0.22 12.10
CA ILE A 351 5.98 0.52 13.29
C ILE A 351 6.47 1.96 13.25
N SER A 352 7.02 2.39 12.11
CA SER A 352 7.47 3.76 11.89
C SER A 352 6.34 4.77 12.12
N ALA A 353 5.15 4.50 11.59
CA ALA A 353 3.98 5.34 11.81
C ALA A 353 3.61 5.42 13.29
N ARG A 354 3.52 4.28 13.98
CA ARG A 354 3.21 4.21 15.41
C ARG A 354 4.22 5.02 16.24
N VAL A 355 5.51 4.79 16.03
CA VAL A 355 6.58 5.53 16.74
C VAL A 355 6.49 7.03 16.47
N ALA A 356 6.16 7.43 15.24
CA ALA A 356 6.06 8.83 14.87
C ALA A 356 4.81 9.54 15.41
N THR A 357 3.71 8.83 15.69
CA THR A 357 2.42 9.43 16.05
C THR A 357 1.98 9.16 17.48
N ASP A 358 2.51 8.13 18.14
CA ASP A 358 2.15 7.78 19.52
C ASP A 358 2.70 8.85 20.47
N GLU A 359 1.82 9.72 20.96
CA GLU A 359 2.16 10.86 21.81
C GLU A 359 2.72 10.44 23.19
N ASP A 360 2.46 9.20 23.62
CA ASP A 360 2.98 8.63 24.87
C ASP A 360 4.29 7.86 24.64
N TRP A 361 4.80 7.83 23.39
CA TRP A 361 6.07 7.20 23.04
C TRP A 361 7.24 7.81 23.83
N ASN A 362 7.97 6.93 24.51
CA ASN A 362 9.19 7.29 25.24
C ASN A 362 10.27 6.20 25.08
N PRO A 363 11.27 6.41 24.20
CA PRO A 363 12.33 5.42 23.97
C PRO A 363 13.27 5.24 25.18
N ALA A 364 13.23 6.15 26.17
CA ALA A 364 13.99 6.01 27.42
C ALA A 364 13.29 5.10 28.44
N ASN A 365 11.98 4.87 28.31
CA ASN A 365 11.21 4.03 29.23
C ASN A 365 11.20 2.57 28.74
N GLU A 366 11.77 1.66 29.53
CA GLU A 366 11.90 0.24 29.19
C GLU A 366 10.55 -0.47 29.04
N GLU A 367 9.55 -0.14 29.87
CA GLU A 367 8.20 -0.70 29.76
C GLU A 367 7.52 -0.27 28.45
N CYS A 368 7.71 0.99 28.03
CA CYS A 368 7.22 1.50 26.75
C CYS A 368 7.85 0.74 25.57
N VAL A 369 9.17 0.54 25.61
CA VAL A 369 9.88 -0.24 24.59
C VAL A 369 9.45 -1.70 24.59
N GLY A 370 9.23 -2.30 25.77
CA GLY A 370 8.71 -3.66 25.92
C GLY A 370 7.33 -3.83 25.27
N ARG A 371 6.39 -2.91 25.52
CA ARG A 371 5.06 -2.94 24.87
C ARG A 371 5.14 -2.78 23.36
N LEU A 372 6.03 -1.92 22.86
CA LEU A 372 6.26 -1.80 21.42
C LEU A 372 6.81 -3.12 20.87
N PHE A 373 7.76 -3.75 21.57
CA PHE A 373 8.36 -5.00 21.15
C PHE A 373 7.32 -6.11 21.03
N ASP A 374 6.51 -6.32 22.06
CA ASP A 374 5.45 -7.33 22.06
C ASP A 374 4.48 -7.14 20.90
N TRP A 375 4.08 -5.89 20.63
CA TRP A 375 3.25 -5.58 19.48
C TRP A 375 3.96 -5.84 18.15
N CYS A 376 5.25 -5.46 18.00
CA CYS A 376 6.01 -5.72 16.79
C CYS A 376 6.12 -7.22 16.50
N ARG A 377 6.21 -8.07 17.52
CA ARG A 377 6.21 -9.54 17.34
C ARG A 377 4.92 -10.07 16.74
N THR A 378 3.78 -9.43 17.00
CA THR A 378 2.50 -9.81 16.36
C THR A 378 2.45 -9.50 14.86
N LEU A 379 3.36 -8.66 14.36
CA LEU A 379 3.46 -8.33 12.94
C LEU A 379 4.33 -9.33 12.16
N ALA A 380 5.08 -10.19 12.85
CA ALA A 380 5.91 -11.20 12.21
C ALA A 380 5.03 -12.32 11.63
N GLY A 381 5.24 -12.63 10.36
CA GLY A 381 4.55 -13.69 9.65
C GLY A 381 5.10 -15.09 9.98
N PRO A 382 4.39 -16.13 9.53
CA PRO A 382 4.85 -17.51 9.66
C PRO A 382 6.13 -17.79 8.85
N VAL A 383 6.35 -17.05 7.76
CA VAL A 383 7.56 -17.08 6.94
C VAL A 383 8.01 -15.65 6.72
N GLU A 384 9.27 -15.37 7.06
CA GLU A 384 9.89 -14.07 6.83
C GLU A 384 10.98 -14.18 5.76
N THR A 385 11.43 -13.03 5.23
CA THR A 385 12.46 -12.98 4.17
C THR A 385 13.70 -13.82 4.50
N PRO A 386 14.21 -13.86 5.75
CA PRO A 386 15.29 -14.75 6.14
C PRO A 386 15.05 -16.23 5.87
N ASP A 387 13.82 -16.69 6.10
CA ASP A 387 13.46 -18.09 5.89
C ASP A 387 13.47 -18.42 4.41
N VAL A 388 12.91 -17.55 3.57
CA VAL A 388 12.91 -17.73 2.11
C VAL A 388 14.34 -17.79 1.57
N LEU A 389 15.19 -16.85 1.97
CA LEU A 389 16.59 -16.86 1.56
C LEU A 389 17.31 -18.13 2.03
N ARG A 390 17.02 -18.64 3.24
CA ARG A 390 17.57 -19.90 3.73
C ARG A 390 17.14 -21.09 2.87
N MET A 391 15.85 -21.17 2.53
CA MET A 391 15.30 -22.24 1.67
C MET A 391 15.98 -22.26 0.29
N TYR A 392 16.13 -21.09 -0.33
CA TYR A 392 16.72 -20.99 -1.67
C TYR A 392 18.25 -21.11 -1.66
N THR A 393 18.92 -20.82 -0.55
CA THR A 393 20.38 -20.98 -0.43
C THR A 393 20.80 -22.31 0.17
N GLU A 394 19.88 -23.23 0.43
CA GLU A 394 20.21 -24.55 0.99
C GLU A 394 21.10 -25.38 0.04
N SER A 395 20.89 -25.25 -1.26
CA SER A 395 21.69 -25.91 -2.30
C SER A 395 21.99 -24.97 -3.47
N ALA A 396 23.05 -25.27 -4.23
CA ALA A 396 23.37 -24.54 -5.46
C ALA A 396 22.27 -24.64 -6.51
N GLU A 397 21.54 -25.77 -6.55
CA GLU A 397 20.41 -25.96 -7.46
C GLU A 397 19.26 -25.01 -7.13
N ARG A 398 18.87 -24.89 -5.86
CA ARG A 398 17.78 -23.97 -5.47
C ARG A 398 18.19 -22.51 -5.60
N ALA A 399 19.46 -22.20 -5.39
CA ALA A 399 19.95 -20.83 -5.45
C ALA A 399 19.80 -20.20 -6.84
N ARG A 400 19.74 -21.01 -7.91
CA ARG A 400 19.50 -20.52 -9.29
C ARG A 400 18.18 -19.75 -9.43
N TYR A 401 17.19 -20.09 -8.60
CA TYR A 401 15.87 -19.48 -8.62
C TYR A 401 15.83 -18.12 -7.88
N LEU A 402 16.90 -17.74 -7.17
CA LEU A 402 16.99 -16.46 -6.47
C LEU A 402 17.97 -15.52 -7.18
N LEU A 403 17.45 -14.41 -7.71
CA LEU A 403 18.22 -13.43 -8.45
C LEU A 403 18.21 -12.10 -7.68
N VAL A 404 19.36 -11.74 -7.12
CA VAL A 404 19.52 -10.51 -6.34
C VAL A 404 20.43 -9.55 -7.10
N THR A 405 19.91 -8.39 -7.49
CA THR A 405 20.73 -7.38 -8.18
C THR A 405 21.40 -6.44 -7.19
N GLY A 406 22.66 -6.06 -7.46
CA GLY A 406 23.38 -5.04 -6.71
C GLY A 406 22.62 -3.71 -6.68
N GLY A 407 22.63 -3.05 -5.52
CA GLY A 407 21.90 -1.81 -5.25
C GLY A 407 22.62 -0.55 -5.70
#